data_AF-A0A949VH06-F1
#
_entry.id   AF-A0A949VH06-F1
#
_cell.length_a   1.000
_cell.length_b   1.000
_cell.length_c   1.000
_cell.angle_alpha   90.00
_cell.angle_beta   90.00
_cell.angle_gamma   90.00
#
_symmetry.space_group_name_H-M   'P 1'
#
loop_
_entity.id
_entity.type
_entity.pdbx_description
1 polymer ?
#
loop_
_entity_poly.entity_id
_entity_poly.type
_entity_poly.pdbx_seq_one_letter_code
_entity_poly.pdbx_strand_id
1 'polypeptide(L)'
;MFSCKNCGRSIDTHAFPLSDATSSGSCKNCKRQEYISKGIVKPDEMFVIGINGFRLRKWSESDPPYIVKSVLGIGNYFSIISLKRLEAINDGYEDRQYIIKENKSCVSTSSFRDGKLSGISGFIYSNADFWNLPASLGSDFKFVHNPTATPDIKIQQGWMPIGQEYWMEEDKLRDKKYSG
;
A
#
# COMPACT_ATOMS: atom_id res chain seq x y z
N MET A 1 17.77 16.90 -6.51
CA MET A 1 17.79 17.72 -5.29
C MET A 1 16.35 18.12 -4.97
N PHE A 2 15.64 17.37 -4.13
CA PHE A 2 14.23 17.65 -3.85
C PHE A 2 14.13 18.62 -2.68
N SER A 3 13.99 19.92 -3.00
CA SER A 3 13.74 20.98 -2.04
C SER A 3 12.25 20.99 -1.69
N CYS A 4 11.88 20.38 -0.57
CA CYS A 4 10.54 20.51 0.00
C CYS A 4 10.43 21.88 0.68
N LYS A 5 9.96 22.89 -0.06
CA LYS A 5 9.60 24.20 0.52
C LYS A 5 8.16 24.13 1.02
N ASN A 6 7.97 24.41 2.30
CA ASN A 6 6.72 24.77 2.97
C ASN A 6 5.52 23.85 2.70
N CYS A 7 5.36 22.81 3.51
CA CYS A 7 4.05 22.18 3.70
C CYS A 7 3.78 22.06 5.21
N GLY A 8 2.93 22.94 5.74
CA GLY A 8 2.52 22.94 7.14
C GLY A 8 1.56 21.79 7.43
N ARG A 9 2.09 20.58 7.65
CA ARG A 9 1.31 19.41 8.08
C ARG A 9 1.98 18.67 9.23
N SER A 10 1.14 18.05 10.06
CA SER A 10 1.46 17.38 11.31
C SER A 10 2.55 16.33 11.18
N ILE A 11 3.40 16.24 12.20
CA ILE A 11 4.43 15.22 12.35
C ILE A 11 3.70 13.90 12.64
N ASP A 12 3.82 12.92 11.75
CA ASP A 12 3.11 11.66 11.87
C ASP A 12 4.06 10.59 12.43
N THR A 13 3.94 10.27 13.73
CA THR A 13 4.70 9.18 14.39
C THR A 13 4.43 7.80 13.76
N HIS A 14 3.44 7.71 12.87
CA HIS A 14 3.08 6.51 12.12
C HIS A 14 3.81 6.36 10.77
N ALA A 15 4.80 7.20 10.48
CA ALA A 15 5.57 7.23 9.22
C ALA A 15 6.44 6.00 8.94
N PHE A 16 6.81 5.22 9.96
CA PHE A 16 7.74 4.09 9.85
C PHE A 16 7.31 3.01 8.84
N PRO A 17 6.12 2.37 8.95
CA PRO A 17 5.68 1.36 7.99
C PRO A 17 5.58 1.88 6.56
N LEU A 18 5.12 3.12 6.48
CA LEU A 18 4.73 3.77 5.25
C LEU A 18 5.98 4.16 4.46
N SER A 19 7.07 4.44 5.19
CA SER A 19 8.39 4.64 4.61
C SER A 19 9.13 3.37 4.28
N ASP A 20 8.95 2.28 5.04
CA ASP A 20 9.62 1.01 4.74
C ASP A 20 9.01 0.37 3.49
N ALA A 21 7.70 0.41 3.29
CA ALA A 21 7.08 -0.12 2.07
C ALA A 21 7.58 0.61 0.80
N THR A 22 7.69 1.94 0.84
CA THR A 22 8.12 2.75 -0.32
C THR A 22 9.64 2.83 -0.50
N SER A 23 10.40 2.98 0.59
CA SER A 23 11.87 2.90 0.52
C SER A 23 12.34 1.49 0.15
N SER A 24 11.74 0.46 0.74
CA SER A 24 12.03 -0.92 0.33
C SER A 24 11.54 -1.18 -1.08
N GLY A 25 10.42 -0.62 -1.53
CA GLY A 25 9.95 -0.73 -2.91
C GLY A 25 10.98 -0.23 -3.92
N SER A 26 11.57 0.95 -3.70
CA SER A 26 12.60 1.50 -4.59
C SER A 26 13.85 0.60 -4.66
N CYS A 27 14.38 0.17 -3.50
CA CYS A 27 15.52 -0.75 -3.46
C CYS A 27 15.19 -2.14 -4.01
N LYS A 28 13.96 -2.63 -3.80
CA LYS A 28 13.50 -3.94 -4.30
C LYS A 28 13.22 -3.93 -5.79
N ASN A 29 12.85 -2.79 -6.37
CA ASN A 29 12.81 -2.63 -7.82
C ASN A 29 14.22 -2.74 -8.42
N CYS A 30 15.23 -2.12 -7.80
CA CYS A 30 16.63 -2.37 -8.17
C CYS A 30 17.02 -3.85 -8.02
N LYS A 31 16.54 -4.51 -6.95
CA LYS A 31 16.79 -5.94 -6.75
C LYS A 31 16.13 -6.82 -7.80
N ARG A 32 14.93 -6.48 -8.27
CA ARG A 32 14.29 -7.15 -9.40
C ARG A 32 15.16 -7.04 -10.66
N GLN A 33 15.69 -5.86 -10.96
CA GLN A 33 16.59 -5.68 -12.11
C GLN A 33 17.85 -6.53 -11.97
N GLU A 34 18.40 -6.64 -10.76
CA GLU A 34 19.52 -7.56 -10.49
C GLU A 34 19.12 -9.02 -10.73
N TYR A 35 17.93 -9.45 -10.28
CA TYR A 35 17.45 -10.82 -10.51
C TYR A 35 17.19 -11.12 -11.99
N ILE A 36 16.70 -10.14 -12.74
CA ILE A 36 16.56 -10.24 -14.20
C ILE A 36 17.94 -10.38 -14.85
N SER A 37 18.92 -9.55 -14.46
CA SER A 37 20.29 -9.64 -15.02
C SER A 37 20.97 -10.96 -14.73
N LYS A 38 20.59 -11.62 -13.62
CA LYS A 38 21.10 -12.94 -13.21
C LYS A 38 20.30 -14.11 -13.80
N GLY A 39 19.23 -13.85 -14.54
CA GLY A 39 18.34 -14.87 -15.10
C GLY A 39 17.54 -15.65 -14.04
N ILE A 40 17.39 -15.10 -12.82
CA ILE A 40 16.64 -15.72 -11.72
C ILE A 40 15.14 -15.52 -11.92
N VAL A 41 14.75 -14.37 -12.46
CA VAL A 41 13.35 -13.99 -12.74
C VAL A 41 13.29 -13.49 -14.17
N LYS A 42 12.29 -13.90 -14.95
CA LYS A 42 12.10 -13.38 -16.30
C LYS A 42 11.44 -11.99 -16.28
N PRO A 43 11.67 -11.13 -17.30
CA PRO A 43 11.08 -9.80 -17.34
C PRO A 43 9.53 -9.78 -17.33
N ASP A 44 8.90 -10.83 -17.83
CA ASP A 44 7.46 -11.04 -17.94
C ASP A 44 6.86 -11.82 -16.77
N GLU A 45 7.66 -12.22 -15.79
CA GLU A 45 7.18 -12.91 -14.60
C GLU A 45 6.70 -11.93 -13.52
N MET A 46 5.63 -12.34 -12.83
CA MET A 46 5.06 -11.60 -11.72
C MET A 46 6.09 -11.41 -10.60
N PHE A 47 6.15 -10.19 -10.05
CA PHE A 47 7.07 -9.87 -8.97
C PHE A 47 6.30 -9.26 -7.79
N VAL A 48 6.01 -10.10 -6.80
CA VAL A 48 5.30 -9.70 -5.58
C VAL A 48 6.31 -9.52 -4.45
N ILE A 49 6.16 -8.43 -3.71
CA ILE A 49 7.00 -8.18 -2.54
C ILE A 49 6.20 -8.47 -1.26
N GLY A 50 6.74 -9.36 -0.45
CA GLY A 50 6.25 -9.65 0.90
C GLY A 50 6.73 -8.63 1.91
N ILE A 51 5.81 -8.17 2.76
CA ILE A 51 6.08 -7.24 3.87
C ILE A 51 5.43 -7.80 5.14
N ASN A 52 6.24 -7.99 6.18
CA ASN A 52 5.75 -8.31 7.51
C ASN A 52 5.70 -7.02 8.35
N GLY A 53 4.52 -6.71 8.87
CA GLY A 53 4.22 -5.54 9.67
C GLY A 53 4.36 -5.73 11.19
N PHE A 54 4.80 -6.88 11.68
CA PHE A 54 4.90 -7.16 13.12
C PHE A 54 5.60 -6.06 13.94
N ARG A 55 6.70 -5.50 13.43
CA ARG A 55 7.46 -4.46 14.16
C ARG A 55 6.80 -3.09 14.16
N LEU A 56 5.69 -2.94 13.46
CA LEU A 56 4.89 -1.74 13.44
C LEU A 56 4.06 -1.76 14.71
N ARG A 57 4.58 -1.17 15.79
CA ARG A 57 3.92 -1.06 17.10
C ARG A 57 2.51 -0.45 16.99
N LYS A 58 1.51 -1.26 16.68
CA LYS A 58 0.14 -0.82 16.43
C LYS A 58 -0.83 -1.75 17.14
N TRP A 59 -1.69 -1.14 17.94
CA TRP A 59 -2.77 -1.85 18.62
C TRP A 59 -3.88 -2.29 17.66
N SER A 60 -4.05 -1.61 16.53
CA SER A 60 -5.09 -1.93 15.55
C SER A 60 -4.65 -1.57 14.12
N GLU A 61 -5.23 -2.29 13.16
CA GLU A 61 -5.17 -1.91 11.75
C GLU A 61 -6.00 -0.64 11.52
N SER A 62 -5.62 0.18 10.54
CA SER A 62 -6.41 1.33 10.12
C SER A 62 -7.39 0.93 9.01
N ASP A 63 -8.43 1.74 8.81
CA ASP A 63 -9.25 1.71 7.60
C ASP A 63 -8.96 2.96 6.73
N PRO A 64 -8.54 2.83 5.46
CA PRO A 64 -8.02 1.61 4.83
C PRO A 64 -6.70 1.14 5.49
N PRO A 65 -6.25 -0.10 5.26
CA PRO A 65 -5.05 -0.64 5.91
C PRO A 65 -3.80 0.19 5.64
N TYR A 66 -2.83 0.13 6.54
CA TYR A 66 -1.63 0.95 6.42
C TYR A 66 -0.82 0.64 5.16
N ILE A 67 -0.77 -0.63 4.73
CA ILE A 67 -0.10 -0.98 3.47
C ILE A 67 -0.74 -0.27 2.29
N VAL A 68 -2.08 -0.19 2.25
CA VAL A 68 -2.83 0.50 1.19
C VAL A 68 -2.51 2.00 1.22
N LYS A 69 -2.57 2.63 2.40
CA LYS A 69 -2.20 4.03 2.61
C LYS A 69 -0.77 4.35 2.18
N SER A 70 0.16 3.40 2.36
CA SER A 70 1.58 3.63 2.05
C SER A 70 1.94 3.67 0.58
N VAL A 71 1.12 3.06 -0.28
CA VAL A 71 1.53 2.80 -1.67
C VAL A 71 0.64 3.48 -2.70
N LEU A 72 -0.62 3.71 -2.34
CA LEU A 72 -1.59 4.41 -3.17
C LEU A 72 -1.66 5.92 -2.88
N GLY A 73 -1.05 6.38 -1.78
CA GLY A 73 -1.07 7.79 -1.39
C GLY A 73 -2.44 8.24 -0.88
N ILE A 74 -3.23 7.32 -0.32
CA ILE A 74 -4.55 7.60 0.25
C ILE A 74 -4.50 7.67 1.78
N GLY A 75 -5.30 8.54 2.36
CA GLY A 75 -5.43 8.76 3.80
C GLY A 75 -6.74 8.17 4.35
N ASN A 76 -7.36 8.85 5.32
CA ASN A 76 -8.57 8.35 5.95
C ASN A 76 -9.79 8.49 5.03
N TYR A 77 -10.78 7.61 5.23
CA TYR A 77 -12.09 7.79 4.60
C TYR A 77 -12.80 9.01 5.18
N PHE A 78 -13.45 9.80 4.34
CA PHE A 78 -14.31 10.91 4.74
C PHE A 78 -15.65 10.82 4.02
N SER A 79 -16.70 11.35 4.66
CA SER A 79 -18.02 11.52 4.06
C SER A 79 -18.54 12.93 4.35
N ILE A 80 -19.14 13.55 3.33
CA ILE A 80 -19.72 14.88 3.38
C ILE A 80 -21.25 14.72 3.46
N ILE A 81 -21.83 15.09 4.59
CA ILE A 81 -23.27 14.93 4.86
C ILE A 81 -23.98 16.29 4.74
N SER A 82 -25.09 16.30 4.00
CA SER A 82 -26.01 17.44 3.99
C SER A 82 -26.86 17.43 5.25
N LEU A 83 -26.68 18.39 6.14
CA LEU A 83 -27.59 18.53 7.30
C LEU A 83 -29.00 18.96 6.88
N LYS A 84 -29.17 19.56 5.69
CA LYS A 84 -30.49 19.96 5.17
C LYS A 84 -31.27 18.80 4.56
N ARG A 85 -30.59 17.89 3.87
CA ARG A 85 -31.22 16.73 3.22
C ARG A 85 -31.13 15.44 4.05
N LEU A 86 -30.32 15.44 5.12
CA LEU A 86 -29.99 14.26 5.92
C LEU A 86 -29.41 13.11 5.07
N GLU A 87 -28.64 13.46 4.04
CA GLU A 87 -28.10 12.53 3.05
C GLU A 87 -26.60 12.76 2.84
N ALA A 88 -25.86 11.69 2.55
CA ALA A 88 -24.47 11.78 2.11
C ALA A 88 -24.42 12.36 0.69
N ILE A 89 -23.70 13.47 0.50
CA ILE A 89 -23.54 14.14 -0.80
C ILE A 89 -22.30 13.62 -1.52
N ASN A 90 -21.26 13.27 -0.77
CA ASN A 90 -19.99 12.81 -1.31
C ASN A 90 -19.21 12.00 -0.27
N ASP A 91 -18.32 11.15 -0.73
CA ASP A 91 -17.40 10.39 0.10
C ASP A 91 -16.12 10.05 -0.66
N GLY A 92 -15.07 9.68 0.08
CA GLY A 92 -13.79 9.35 -0.54
C GLY A 92 -12.68 9.17 0.48
N TYR A 93 -11.44 9.24 -0.01
CA TYR A 93 -10.24 9.15 0.82
C TYR A 93 -9.42 10.44 0.73
N GLU A 94 -8.82 10.84 1.84
CA GLU A 94 -7.90 11.97 1.87
C GLU A 94 -6.72 11.74 0.90
N ASP A 95 -6.30 12.77 0.16
CA ASP A 95 -5.06 12.69 -0.64
C ASP A 95 -3.83 12.89 0.28
N ARG A 96 -3.04 11.84 0.42
CA ARG A 96 -1.88 11.77 1.30
C ARG A 96 -0.67 11.28 0.51
N GLN A 97 -0.10 12.17 -0.31
CA GLN A 97 1.04 11.86 -1.17
C GLN A 97 2.39 11.78 -0.45
N TYR A 98 2.48 12.40 0.74
CA TYR A 98 3.72 12.47 1.51
C TYR A 98 3.47 12.31 3.00
N ILE A 99 4.49 11.79 3.69
CA ILE A 99 4.55 11.72 5.15
C ILE A 99 5.85 12.34 5.61
N ILE A 100 5.78 13.12 6.68
CA ILE A 100 6.92 13.74 7.34
C ILE A 100 7.34 12.83 8.51
N LYS A 101 8.57 12.32 8.45
CA LYS A 101 9.19 11.56 9.55
C LYS A 101 9.54 12.49 10.72
N GLU A 102 9.79 11.90 11.89
CA GLU A 102 10.29 12.63 13.08
C GLU A 102 11.56 13.44 12.78
N ASN A 103 12.46 12.89 11.96
CA ASN A 103 13.68 13.57 11.50
C ASN A 103 13.42 14.63 10.40
N LYS A 104 12.17 15.00 10.16
CA LYS A 104 11.70 15.97 9.14
C LYS A 104 11.94 15.57 7.68
N SER A 105 12.41 14.34 7.40
CA SER A 105 12.48 13.86 6.03
C SER A 105 11.09 13.52 5.49
N CYS A 106 10.85 13.83 4.21
CA CYS A 106 9.59 13.52 3.53
C CYS A 106 9.71 12.18 2.81
N VAL A 107 8.69 11.34 2.94
CA VAL A 107 8.57 10.09 2.20
C VAL A 107 7.30 10.10 1.37
N SER A 108 7.44 9.83 0.07
CA SER A 108 6.31 9.68 -0.84
C SER A 108 5.57 8.39 -0.53
N THR A 109 4.24 8.47 -0.50
CA THR A 109 3.32 7.35 -0.34
C THR A 109 2.53 7.04 -1.61
N SER A 110 2.78 7.79 -2.68
CA SER A 110 2.16 7.65 -4.00
C SER A 110 2.96 6.73 -4.92
N SER A 111 3.78 5.80 -4.41
CA SER A 111 4.75 5.07 -5.25
C SER A 111 4.11 4.21 -6.35
N PHE A 112 2.90 3.67 -6.13
CA PHE A 112 2.13 3.00 -7.18
C PHE A 112 1.45 4.01 -8.11
N ARG A 113 0.94 5.13 -7.58
CA ARG A 113 0.29 6.18 -8.36
C ARG A 113 1.27 6.89 -9.31
N ASP A 114 2.51 7.11 -8.88
CA ASP A 114 3.57 7.78 -9.62
C ASP A 114 4.27 6.87 -10.65
N GLY A 115 3.91 5.58 -10.73
CA GLY A 115 4.54 4.61 -11.64
C GLY A 115 5.99 4.22 -11.28
N LYS A 116 6.53 4.69 -10.15
CA LYS A 116 7.93 4.43 -9.73
C LYS A 116 8.22 2.94 -9.50
N LEU A 117 7.16 2.16 -9.25
CA LEU A 117 7.22 0.72 -8.99
C LEU A 117 6.54 -0.10 -10.10
N SER A 118 6.49 0.40 -11.34
CA SER A 118 5.85 -0.30 -12.47
C SER A 118 6.41 -1.71 -12.76
N GLY A 119 7.63 -2.01 -12.30
CA GLY A 119 8.22 -3.36 -12.37
C GLY A 119 7.74 -4.32 -11.26
N ILE A 120 6.86 -3.91 -10.37
CA ILE A 120 6.34 -4.72 -9.26
C ILE A 120 4.85 -4.97 -9.50
N SER A 121 4.42 -6.23 -9.38
CA SER A 121 3.03 -6.62 -9.60
C SER A 121 2.10 -6.20 -8.46
N GLY A 122 2.61 -6.23 -7.22
CA GLY A 122 1.86 -5.86 -6.04
C GLY A 122 2.61 -6.19 -4.75
N PHE A 123 1.95 -5.94 -3.63
CA PHE A 123 2.46 -6.22 -2.30
C PHE A 123 1.56 -7.17 -1.53
N ILE A 124 2.15 -8.19 -0.93
CA ILE A 124 1.48 -9.02 0.08
C ILE A 124 1.98 -8.59 1.46
N TYR A 125 1.03 -8.38 2.36
CA TYR A 125 1.27 -7.83 3.68
C TYR A 125 0.58 -8.65 4.75
N SER A 126 1.29 -8.90 5.85
CA SER A 126 0.78 -9.59 7.03
C SER A 126 1.15 -8.78 8.26
N ASN A 127 0.20 -8.66 9.19
CA ASN A 127 0.42 -8.10 10.52
C ASN A 127 0.48 -9.18 11.61
N ALA A 128 0.51 -10.46 11.22
CA ALA A 128 0.54 -11.57 12.17
C ALA A 128 1.76 -11.46 13.07
N ASP A 129 1.52 -11.67 14.36
CA ASP A 129 2.55 -11.75 15.37
C ASP A 129 2.27 -12.84 16.39
N PHE A 130 3.23 -13.09 17.29
CA PHE A 130 3.13 -14.18 18.26
C PHE A 130 1.91 -14.05 19.21
N TRP A 131 1.47 -12.81 19.48
CA TRP A 131 0.34 -12.50 20.36
C TRP A 131 -0.98 -12.32 19.58
N ASN A 132 -0.89 -12.00 18.29
CA ASN A 132 -2.00 -11.71 17.39
C ASN A 132 -1.92 -12.62 16.16
N LEU A 133 -2.01 -13.93 16.40
CA LEU A 133 -2.05 -14.93 15.35
C LEU A 133 -3.43 -14.92 14.67
N PRO A 134 -3.49 -15.07 13.34
CA PRO A 134 -4.75 -15.20 12.64
C PRO A 134 -5.47 -16.49 13.04
N ALA A 135 -6.80 -16.47 13.01
CA ALA A 135 -7.63 -17.64 13.32
C ALA A 135 -7.41 -18.80 12.33
N SER A 136 -7.04 -18.49 11.09
CA SER A 136 -6.62 -19.46 10.07
C SER A 136 -5.43 -18.92 9.28
N LEU A 137 -4.55 -19.81 8.82
CA LEU A 137 -3.34 -19.45 8.09
C LEU A 137 -3.68 -18.61 6.84
N GLY A 138 -3.08 -17.42 6.74
CA GLY A 138 -3.24 -16.52 5.61
C GLY A 138 -4.51 -15.65 5.62
N SER A 139 -5.40 -15.82 6.60
CA SER A 139 -6.60 -14.96 6.73
C SER A 139 -6.32 -13.50 7.05
N ASP A 140 -5.11 -13.20 7.53
CA ASP A 140 -4.62 -11.84 7.79
C ASP A 140 -3.91 -11.19 6.60
N PHE A 141 -3.65 -11.96 5.54
CA PHE A 141 -2.95 -11.46 4.37
C PHE A 141 -3.76 -10.38 3.66
N LYS A 142 -3.07 -9.29 3.35
CA LYS A 142 -3.58 -8.18 2.56
C LYS A 142 -2.74 -8.05 1.31
N PHE A 143 -3.37 -8.11 0.15
CA PHE A 143 -2.69 -7.92 -1.12
C PHE A 143 -3.11 -6.62 -1.78
N VAL A 144 -2.14 -5.78 -2.08
CA VAL A 144 -2.36 -4.50 -2.76
C VAL A 144 -1.85 -4.63 -4.20
N HIS A 145 -2.78 -4.60 -5.14
CA HIS A 145 -2.47 -4.61 -6.57
C HIS A 145 -1.76 -3.33 -6.96
N ASN A 146 -0.76 -3.43 -7.84
CA ASN A 146 -0.14 -2.24 -8.42
C ASN A 146 -0.89 -1.80 -9.70
N PRO A 147 -1.62 -0.67 -9.68
CA PRO A 147 -2.33 -0.18 -10.86
C PRO A 147 -1.42 0.19 -12.03
N THR A 148 -0.16 0.52 -11.77
CA THR A 148 0.83 0.93 -12.79
C THR A 148 1.82 -0.18 -13.15
N ALA A 149 1.56 -1.42 -12.73
CA ALA A 149 2.31 -2.58 -13.19
C ALA A 149 2.25 -2.70 -14.72
N THR A 150 3.34 -3.13 -15.35
CA THR A 150 3.33 -3.41 -16.79
C THR A 150 2.32 -4.51 -17.12
N PRO A 151 1.69 -4.49 -18.31
CA PRO A 151 0.63 -5.44 -18.66
C PRO A 151 1.01 -6.90 -18.43
N ASP A 152 2.26 -7.26 -18.73
CA ASP A 152 2.76 -8.64 -18.65
C ASP A 152 2.87 -9.18 -17.23
N ILE A 153 3.03 -8.29 -16.24
CA ILE A 153 3.22 -8.69 -14.83
C ILE A 153 1.99 -8.38 -13.97
N LYS A 154 0.90 -7.92 -14.58
CA LYS A 154 -0.30 -7.49 -13.85
C LYS A 154 -1.04 -8.71 -13.31
N ILE A 155 -1.34 -8.67 -12.01
CA ILE A 155 -2.06 -9.74 -11.32
C ILE A 155 -3.56 -9.55 -11.50
N GLN A 156 -4.26 -10.64 -11.83
CA GLN A 156 -5.72 -10.65 -11.93
C GLN A 156 -6.34 -10.67 -10.54
N GLN A 157 -7.54 -10.11 -10.41
CA GLN A 157 -8.30 -10.16 -9.16
C GLN A 157 -8.65 -11.61 -8.79
N GLY A 158 -8.61 -11.94 -7.49
CA GLY A 158 -8.82 -13.30 -7.02
C GLY A 158 -7.62 -14.22 -7.21
N TRP A 159 -6.43 -13.63 -7.36
CA TRP A 159 -5.18 -14.38 -7.33
C TRP A 159 -4.93 -15.02 -5.96
N MET A 160 -5.40 -14.39 -4.89
CA MET A 160 -5.33 -14.93 -3.54
C MET A 160 -6.60 -15.72 -3.18
N PRO A 161 -6.48 -17.00 -2.78
CA PRO A 161 -7.63 -17.81 -2.37
C PRO A 161 -8.12 -17.47 -0.94
N ILE A 162 -7.31 -16.76 -0.15
CA ILE A 162 -7.59 -16.39 1.24
C ILE A 162 -7.01 -15.00 1.55
N GLY A 163 -7.62 -14.27 2.48
CA GLY A 163 -7.16 -12.95 2.91
C GLY A 163 -8.01 -11.85 2.29
N GLN A 164 -7.40 -10.71 1.96
CA GLN A 164 -8.10 -9.57 1.39
C GLN A 164 -7.28 -8.91 0.29
N GLU A 165 -7.87 -8.70 -0.88
CA GLU A 165 -7.26 -7.97 -1.98
C GLU A 165 -7.75 -6.52 -2.02
N TYR A 166 -6.89 -5.61 -2.43
CA TYR A 166 -7.13 -4.18 -2.61
C TYR A 166 -6.64 -3.72 -3.98
N TRP A 167 -7.46 -3.00 -4.72
CA TRP A 167 -7.10 -2.43 -6.02
C TRP A 167 -7.75 -1.07 -6.24
N MET A 168 -7.17 -0.29 -7.15
CA MET A 168 -7.81 0.94 -7.65
C MET A 168 -8.63 0.60 -8.88
N GLU A 169 -9.89 1.03 -8.87
CA GLU A 169 -10.76 1.07 -10.03
C GLU A 169 -11.08 2.54 -10.31
N GLU A 170 -10.56 3.07 -11.42
CA GLU A 170 -10.52 4.50 -11.69
C GLU A 170 -9.85 5.24 -10.51
N ASP A 171 -10.60 6.05 -9.76
CA ASP A 171 -10.14 6.78 -8.57
C ASP A 171 -10.74 6.23 -7.26
N LYS A 172 -11.36 5.03 -7.30
CA LYS A 172 -11.98 4.40 -6.13
C LYS A 172 -11.15 3.22 -5.65
N LEU A 173 -10.87 3.20 -4.35
CA LEU A 173 -10.34 2.02 -3.69
C LEU A 173 -11.44 0.96 -3.63
N ARG A 174 -11.12 -0.24 -4.13
CA ARG A 174 -11.93 -1.44 -4.00
C ARG A 174 -11.19 -2.45 -3.16
N ASP A 175 -11.95 -3.28 -2.46
CA ASP A 175 -11.42 -4.41 -1.74
C ASP A 175 -12.35 -5.62 -1.86
N LYS A 176 -11.78 -6.81 -1.67
CA LYS A 176 -12.54 -8.06 -1.58
C LYS A 176 -11.87 -9.01 -0.62
N LYS A 177 -12.66 -9.53 0.33
CA LYS A 177 -12.24 -10.53 1.29
C LYS A 177 -12.53 -11.93 0.75
N TYR A 178 -11.58 -12.83 0.95
CA TYR A 178 -11.63 -14.24 0.58
C TYR A 178 -11.52 -15.09 1.84
N SER A 179 -12.49 -15.96 2.02
CA SER A 179 -12.49 -17.01 3.04
C SER A 179 -12.22 -18.33 2.31
N GLY A 180 -10.96 -18.77 2.34
CA GLY A 180 -10.55 -20.07 1.80
C GLY A 180 -11.13 -21.24 2.57
#